data_AF-A0A349JRV3-F1
#
_entry.id   AF-A0A349JRV3-F1
#
_cell.length_a   1.000
_cell.length_b   1.000
_cell.length_c   1.000
_cell.angle_alpha   90.00
_cell.angle_beta   90.00
_cell.angle_gamma   90.00
#
_symmetry.space_group_name_H-M   'P 1'
#
loop_
_entity.id
_entity.type
_entity.pdbx_description
1 polymer ?
#
loop_
_entity_poly.entity_id
_entity_poly.type
_entity_poly.pdbx_seq_one_letter_code
_entity_poly.pdbx_strand_id
1 'polypeptide(L)'
;MFYTIRETLIASKRAPLLTGLSAAMVGLALFVVGLFGLAAYNVRVYMETLEERVEVVAYLRDDATTAEIADMAGALSSLPAVLAVDVVTKSEALERAYSELPEFSEILSDLEVNPLPASLEIQLRPGNRTAETADRIAEQAGLYPAVEEVQYGQEWVVKLFTLRRMGVVTTTVLGTAFAVVAALIIGTAVRIAIFARQEEIKIMQLVGARD
;
A
#
# COMPACT_ATOMS: atom_id res chain seq x y z
N MET A 1 16.62 33.80 23.55
CA MET A 1 15.66 32.85 22.95
C MET A 1 14.26 32.96 23.53
N PHE A 2 14.06 32.89 24.85
CA PHE A 2 12.72 33.06 25.45
C PHE A 2 12.15 34.49 25.35
N TYR A 3 13.00 35.52 25.41
CA TYR A 3 12.58 36.93 25.27
C TYR A 3 11.99 37.23 23.87
N THR A 4 12.69 36.79 22.82
CA THR A 4 12.25 36.95 21.42
C THR A 4 10.96 36.18 21.10
N ILE A 5 10.71 35.03 21.74
CA ILE A 5 9.45 34.30 21.61
C ILE A 5 8.29 35.04 22.30
N ARG A 6 8.55 35.60 23.49
CA ARG A 6 7.53 36.33 24.24
C ARG A 6 7.15 37.65 23.55
N GLU A 7 8.13 38.32 22.96
CA GLU A 7 7.95 39.57 22.24
C GLU A 7 7.24 39.38 20.89
N THR A 8 7.55 38.30 20.16
CA THR A 8 6.81 37.92 18.93
C THR A 8 5.36 37.54 19.22
N LEU A 9 5.08 36.86 20.35
CA LEU A 9 3.71 36.57 20.81
C LEU A 9 2.92 37.84 21.14
N ILE A 10 3.55 38.83 21.78
CA ILE A 10 2.92 40.12 22.13
C ILE A 10 2.70 40.97 20.87
N ALA A 11 3.65 40.98 19.94
CA ALA A 11 3.53 41.68 18.66
C ALA A 11 2.44 41.07 17.75
N SER A 12 2.26 39.74 17.77
CA SER A 12 1.21 39.03 17.03
C SER A 12 -0.21 39.47 17.46
N LYS A 13 -0.41 39.79 18.75
CA LYS A 13 -1.69 40.28 19.28
C LYS A 13 -2.11 41.66 18.77
N ARG A 14 -1.21 42.44 18.17
CA ARG A 14 -1.50 43.79 17.66
C ARG A 14 -2.15 43.78 16.27
N ALA A 15 -1.93 42.73 15.48
CA ALA A 15 -2.56 42.52 14.17
C ALA A 15 -3.03 41.04 14.03
N PRO A 16 -4.03 40.62 14.83
CA PRO A 16 -4.42 39.22 14.96
C PRO A 16 -5.01 38.64 13.68
N LEU A 17 -5.68 39.47 12.87
CA LEU A 17 -6.39 39.04 11.68
C LEU A 17 -5.43 38.67 10.53
N LEU A 18 -4.41 39.50 10.28
CA LEU A 18 -3.41 39.27 9.23
C LEU A 18 -2.45 38.12 9.59
N THR A 19 -2.05 38.06 10.86
CA THR A 19 -1.17 36.98 11.36
C THR A 19 -1.91 35.64 11.39
N GLY A 20 -3.18 35.65 11.83
CA GLY A 20 -4.06 34.49 11.81
C GLY A 20 -4.33 33.99 10.39
N LEU A 21 -4.59 34.89 9.43
CA LEU A 21 -4.83 34.52 8.04
C LEU A 21 -3.60 33.88 7.39
N SER A 22 -2.40 34.44 7.63
CA SER A 22 -1.15 33.88 7.09
C SER A 22 -0.85 32.52 7.72
N ALA A 23 -1.03 32.37 9.04
CA ALA A 23 -0.87 31.09 9.73
C ALA A 23 -1.90 30.06 9.23
N ALA A 24 -3.14 30.47 8.98
CA ALA A 24 -4.17 29.61 8.42
C ALA A 24 -3.85 29.16 6.99
N MET A 25 -3.32 30.04 6.13
CA MET A 25 -2.88 29.66 4.78
C MET A 25 -1.76 28.61 4.82
N VAL A 26 -0.73 28.83 5.65
CA VAL A 26 0.37 27.87 5.83
C VAL A 26 -0.15 26.56 6.41
N GLY A 27 -1.01 26.63 7.43
CA GLY A 27 -1.64 25.46 8.04
C GLY A 27 -2.47 24.65 7.06
N LEU A 28 -3.29 25.32 6.23
CA LEU A 28 -4.10 24.68 5.20
C LEU A 28 -3.24 24.03 4.11
N ALA A 29 -2.16 24.69 3.69
CA ALA A 29 -1.22 24.12 2.73
C ALA A 29 -0.58 22.83 3.25
N LEU A 30 -0.08 22.85 4.49
CA LEU A 30 0.48 21.65 5.13
C LEU A 30 -0.58 20.57 5.38
N PHE A 31 -1.81 20.96 5.72
CA PHE A 31 -2.93 20.04 5.91
C PHE A 31 -3.26 19.28 4.63
N VAL A 32 -3.32 19.96 3.48
CA VAL A 32 -3.56 19.32 2.18
C VAL A 32 -2.44 18.34 1.82
N VAL A 33 -1.17 18.71 2.05
CA VAL A 33 -0.03 17.80 1.85
C VAL A 33 -0.12 16.59 2.78
N GLY A 34 -0.50 16.80 4.05
CA GLY A 34 -0.71 15.73 5.02
C GLY A 34 -1.82 14.78 4.62
N LEU A 35 -2.97 15.29 4.15
CA LEU A 35 -4.08 14.48 3.65
C LEU A 35 -3.66 13.64 2.45
N PHE A 36 -2.93 14.22 1.50
CA PHE A 36 -2.38 13.46 0.38
C PHE A 36 -1.43 12.36 0.84
N GLY A 37 -0.51 12.68 1.77
CA GLY A 37 0.42 11.71 2.34
C GLY A 37 -0.30 10.56 3.04
N LEU A 38 -1.35 10.86 3.81
CA LEU A 38 -2.19 9.87 4.47
C LEU A 38 -2.93 9.00 3.46
N ALA A 39 -3.51 9.59 2.41
CA ALA A 39 -4.18 8.83 1.35
C ALA A 39 -3.19 7.89 0.64
N ALA A 40 -2.01 8.38 0.28
CA ALA A 40 -0.95 7.58 -0.35
C ALA A 40 -0.46 6.44 0.56
N TYR A 41 -0.37 6.68 1.87
CA TYR A 41 -0.04 5.64 2.84
C TYR A 41 -1.12 4.55 2.92
N ASN A 42 -2.40 4.94 3.00
CA ASN A 42 -3.50 3.98 3.03
C ASN A 42 -3.54 3.12 1.77
N VAL A 43 -3.35 3.71 0.59
CA VAL A 43 -3.27 2.96 -0.67
C VAL A 43 -2.12 1.97 -0.63
N ARG A 44 -0.95 2.36 -0.11
CA ARG A 44 0.21 1.46 0.01
C ARG A 44 -0.10 0.26 0.90
N VAL A 45 -0.64 0.49 2.10
CA VAL A 45 -0.99 -0.59 3.04
C VAL A 45 -2.01 -1.54 2.42
N TYR A 46 -3.02 -1.01 1.74
CA TYR A 46 -4.03 -1.83 1.06
C TYR A 46 -3.41 -2.68 -0.06
N MET A 47 -2.47 -2.12 -0.82
CA MET A 47 -1.75 -2.87 -1.86
C MET A 47 -0.86 -3.97 -1.27
N GLU A 48 -0.22 -3.76 -0.13
CA GLU A 48 0.60 -4.78 0.55
C GLU A 48 -0.25 -5.98 1.00
N THR A 49 -1.45 -5.74 1.54
CA THR A 49 -2.41 -6.81 1.90
C THR A 49 -2.89 -7.60 0.68
N LEU A 50 -3.03 -6.95 -0.48
CA LEU A 50 -3.38 -7.64 -1.73
C LEU A 50 -2.19 -8.46 -2.28
N GLU A 51 -0.96 -7.97 -2.15
CA GLU A 51 0.24 -8.73 -2.54
C GLU A 51 0.44 -9.98 -1.68
N GLU A 52 0.01 -9.98 -0.41
CA GLU A 52 0.06 -11.16 0.47
C GLU A 52 -0.78 -12.34 0.00
N ARG A 53 -1.83 -12.09 -0.78
CA ARG A 53 -2.72 -13.13 -1.34
C ARG A 53 -2.20 -13.74 -2.64
N VAL A 54 -1.01 -13.36 -3.09
CA VAL A 54 -0.41 -13.92 -4.30
C VAL A 54 0.24 -15.27 -3.97
N GLU A 55 -0.52 -16.33 -4.22
CA GLU A 55 -0.13 -17.71 -4.02
C GLU A 55 -0.21 -18.48 -5.35
N VAL A 56 0.61 -19.52 -5.47
CA VAL A 56 0.52 -20.47 -6.59
C VAL A 56 -0.19 -21.71 -6.05
N VAL A 57 -1.34 -22.06 -6.63
CA VAL A 57 -2.15 -23.20 -6.22
C VAL A 57 -1.99 -24.30 -7.26
N ALA A 58 -1.38 -25.41 -6.87
CA ALA A 58 -1.30 -26.61 -7.69
C ALA A 58 -2.41 -27.57 -7.30
N TYR A 59 -3.41 -27.76 -8.17
CA TYR A 59 -4.46 -28.75 -7.97
C TYR A 59 -3.93 -30.15 -8.26
N LEU A 60 -4.18 -31.04 -7.30
CA LEU A 60 -3.70 -32.42 -7.31
C LEU A 60 -4.74 -33.30 -7.99
N ARG A 61 -4.25 -34.32 -8.70
CA ARG A 61 -5.11 -35.38 -9.24
C ARG A 61 -5.70 -36.23 -8.11
N ASP A 62 -6.88 -36.77 -8.34
CA ASP A 62 -7.57 -37.65 -7.39
C ASP A 62 -6.83 -38.96 -7.08
N ASP A 63 -5.95 -39.40 -7.99
CA ASP A 63 -5.13 -40.61 -7.84
C ASP A 63 -3.71 -40.33 -7.32
N ALA A 64 -3.39 -39.09 -6.95
CA ALA A 64 -2.08 -38.72 -6.43
C ALA A 64 -1.80 -39.42 -5.08
N THR A 65 -0.65 -40.08 -4.99
CA THR A 65 -0.26 -40.78 -3.76
C THR A 65 0.31 -39.81 -2.72
N THR A 66 0.16 -40.13 -1.43
CA THR A 66 0.72 -39.32 -0.35
C THR A 66 2.24 -39.16 -0.45
N ALA A 67 2.93 -40.16 -1.01
CA ALA A 67 4.37 -40.10 -1.24
C ALA A 67 4.72 -39.06 -2.32
N GLU A 68 4.01 -39.05 -3.45
CA GLU A 68 4.22 -38.07 -4.52
C GLU A 68 3.94 -36.63 -4.05
N ILE A 69 2.88 -36.44 -3.25
CA ILE A 69 2.54 -35.13 -2.68
C ILE A 69 3.65 -34.66 -1.72
N ALA A 70 4.14 -35.55 -0.85
CA ALA A 70 5.20 -35.22 0.10
C ALA A 70 6.53 -34.89 -0.60
N ASP A 71 6.90 -35.66 -1.62
CA ASP A 71 8.11 -35.43 -2.41
C ASP A 71 8.03 -34.09 -3.15
N MET A 72 6.88 -33.79 -3.78
CA MET A 72 6.64 -32.51 -4.45
C MET A 72 6.68 -31.34 -3.46
N ALA A 73 6.01 -31.46 -2.31
CA ALA A 73 6.01 -30.44 -1.27
C ALA A 73 7.43 -30.15 -0.76
N GLY A 74 8.24 -31.18 -0.53
CA GLY A 74 9.64 -31.05 -0.11
C GLY A 74 10.50 -30.36 -1.17
N ALA A 75 10.35 -30.76 -2.43
CA ALA A 75 11.10 -30.18 -3.54
C ALA A 75 10.77 -28.70 -3.74
N LEU A 76 9.48 -28.33 -3.74
CA LEU A 76 9.03 -26.94 -3.89
C LEU A 76 9.43 -26.08 -2.69
N SER A 77 9.35 -26.62 -1.47
CA SER A 77 9.78 -25.91 -0.25
C SER A 77 11.27 -25.58 -0.23
N SER A 78 12.09 -26.35 -0.95
CA SER A 78 13.54 -26.13 -1.05
C SER A 78 13.91 -24.94 -1.94
N LEU A 79 12.96 -24.42 -2.73
CA LEU A 79 13.20 -23.31 -3.64
C LEU A 79 13.41 -22.00 -2.85
N PRO A 80 14.44 -21.20 -3.20
CA PRO A 80 14.76 -19.97 -2.45
C PRO A 80 13.66 -18.89 -2.55
N ALA A 81 12.81 -18.96 -3.57
CA ALA A 81 11.69 -18.05 -3.75
C ALA A 81 10.44 -18.44 -2.92
N VAL A 82 10.38 -19.68 -2.41
CA VAL A 82 9.25 -20.22 -1.65
C VAL A 82 9.44 -19.96 -0.17
N LEU A 83 8.37 -19.50 0.47
CA LEU A 83 8.27 -19.26 1.90
C LEU A 83 7.76 -20.50 2.62
N ALA A 84 6.63 -21.03 2.15
CA ALA A 84 5.94 -22.19 2.71
C ALA A 84 5.17 -22.92 1.60
N VAL A 85 4.90 -24.20 1.86
CA VAL A 85 4.07 -25.04 1.01
C VAL A 85 3.07 -25.74 1.91
N ASP A 86 1.80 -25.45 1.72
CA ASP A 86 0.71 -26.00 2.52
C ASP A 86 -0.09 -27.00 1.67
N VAL A 87 -0.34 -28.18 2.24
CA VAL A 87 -1.18 -29.20 1.61
C VAL A 87 -2.60 -29.00 2.11
N VAL A 88 -3.53 -28.80 1.18
CA VAL A 88 -4.95 -28.61 1.48
C VAL A 88 -5.71 -29.82 0.98
N THR A 89 -6.30 -30.54 1.93
CA THR A 89 -7.14 -31.69 1.61
C THR A 89 -8.48 -31.24 1.03
N LYS A 90 -9.18 -32.14 0.31
CA LYS A 90 -10.53 -31.85 -0.21
C LYS A 90 -11.49 -31.35 0.87
N SER A 91 -11.43 -31.93 2.08
CA SER A 91 -12.25 -31.53 3.22
C SER A 91 -11.92 -30.13 3.72
N GLU A 92 -10.64 -29.79 3.84
CA GLU A 92 -10.21 -28.46 4.26
C GLU A 92 -10.55 -27.39 3.21
N ALA A 93 -10.40 -27.72 1.92
CA ALA A 93 -10.80 -26.83 0.83
C ALA A 93 -12.31 -26.50 0.91
N LEU A 94 -13.15 -27.49 1.23
CA LEU A 94 -14.58 -27.29 1.40
C LEU A 94 -14.92 -26.44 2.64
N GLU A 95 -14.26 -26.69 3.76
CA GLU A 95 -14.45 -25.90 4.99
C GLU A 95 -14.03 -24.43 4.79
N ARG A 96 -12.90 -24.20 4.12
CA ARG A 96 -12.45 -22.85 3.76
C ARG A 96 -13.45 -22.17 2.83
N ALA A 97 -13.94 -22.86 1.81
CA ALA A 97 -14.93 -22.32 0.88
C ALA A 97 -16.21 -21.86 1.60
N TYR A 98 -16.69 -22.60 2.61
CA TYR A 98 -17.82 -22.17 3.43
C TYR A 98 -17.55 -20.90 4.22
N SER A 99 -16.32 -20.74 4.74
CA SER A 99 -15.95 -19.58 5.55
C SER A 99 -15.72 -18.31 4.72
N GLU A 100 -15.18 -18.46 3.51
CA GLU A 100 -14.82 -17.34 2.63
C GLU A 100 -15.98 -16.90 1.73
N LEU A 101 -16.88 -17.83 1.37
CA LEU A 101 -18.00 -17.59 0.48
C LEU A 101 -19.33 -18.02 1.12
N PRO A 102 -19.78 -17.34 2.18
CA PRO A 102 -21.02 -17.68 2.88
C PRO A 102 -22.26 -17.56 1.99
N GLU A 103 -22.20 -16.76 0.91
CA GLU A 103 -23.29 -16.64 -0.08
C GLU A 103 -23.45 -17.89 -0.95
N PHE A 104 -22.38 -18.69 -1.10
CA PHE A 104 -22.36 -19.92 -1.89
C PHE A 104 -22.45 -21.17 -1.01
N SER A 105 -22.52 -21.01 0.31
CA SER A 105 -22.55 -22.15 1.24
C SER A 105 -23.76 -23.04 1.03
N GLU A 106 -24.93 -22.47 0.74
CA GLU A 106 -26.17 -23.22 0.50
C GLU A 106 -26.07 -24.08 -0.77
N ILE A 107 -25.42 -23.58 -1.82
CA ILE A 107 -25.23 -24.29 -3.09
C ILE A 107 -24.20 -25.42 -2.92
N LEU A 108 -23.13 -25.17 -2.18
CA LEU A 108 -22.08 -26.15 -1.90
C LEU A 108 -22.57 -27.26 -0.95
N SER A 109 -23.50 -26.94 -0.03
CA SER A 109 -24.08 -27.93 0.89
C SER A 109 -25.08 -28.89 0.22
N ASP A 110 -25.69 -28.48 -0.89
CA ASP A 110 -26.62 -29.31 -1.67
C ASP A 110 -25.92 -30.33 -2.58
N LEU A 111 -24.59 -30.28 -2.70
CA LEU A 111 -23.81 -31.24 -3.48
C LEU A 111 -23.54 -32.52 -2.68
N GLU A 112 -24.00 -33.67 -3.17
CA GLU A 112 -23.80 -34.98 -2.54
C GLU A 112 -22.33 -35.42 -2.50
N VAL A 113 -21.48 -34.85 -3.36
CA VAL A 113 -20.05 -35.18 -3.47
C VAL A 113 -19.24 -33.89 -3.54
N ASN A 114 -18.15 -33.83 -2.76
CA ASN A 114 -17.25 -32.67 -2.74
C ASN A 114 -16.58 -32.48 -4.12
N PRO A 115 -16.89 -31.39 -4.84
CA PRO A 115 -16.35 -31.15 -6.18
C PRO A 115 -14.92 -30.55 -6.14
N LEU A 116 -14.42 -30.18 -4.97
CA LEU A 116 -13.14 -29.49 -4.83
C LEU A 116 -11.98 -30.49 -4.81
N PRO A 117 -11.01 -30.35 -5.73
CA PRO A 117 -9.79 -31.16 -5.69
C PRO A 117 -8.93 -30.79 -4.48
N ALA A 118 -8.04 -31.70 -4.09
CA ALA A 118 -6.99 -31.35 -3.15
C ALA A 118 -5.99 -30.41 -3.84
N SER A 119 -5.35 -29.52 -3.08
CA SER A 119 -4.40 -28.57 -3.64
C SER A 119 -3.14 -28.45 -2.78
N LEU A 120 -2.09 -27.97 -3.41
CA LEU A 120 -0.85 -27.59 -2.76
C LEU A 120 -0.65 -26.09 -2.99
N GLU A 121 -0.76 -25.33 -1.91
CA GLU A 121 -0.68 -23.87 -1.88
C GLU A 121 0.77 -23.45 -1.60
N ILE A 122 1.39 -22.79 -2.57
CA ILE A 122 2.79 -22.38 -2.52
C ILE A 122 2.84 -20.88 -2.24
N GLN A 123 3.26 -20.54 -1.03
CA GLN A 123 3.46 -19.15 -0.63
C GLN A 123 4.85 -18.67 -1.05
N LEU A 124 4.90 -17.54 -1.74
CA LEU A 124 6.15 -16.92 -2.18
C LEU A 124 6.70 -15.95 -1.13
N ARG A 125 8.03 -15.90 -0.99
CA ARG A 125 8.72 -14.99 -0.06
C ARG A 125 8.47 -13.52 -0.40
N PRO A 126 8.44 -12.62 0.60
CA PRO A 126 8.41 -11.17 0.37
C PRO A 126 9.54 -10.74 -0.59
N GLY A 127 9.20 -9.99 -1.63
CA GLY A 127 10.13 -9.54 -2.68
C GLY A 127 10.26 -10.48 -3.88
N ASN A 128 9.86 -11.75 -3.75
CA ASN A 128 9.80 -12.73 -4.86
C ASN A 128 8.38 -12.97 -5.37
N ARG A 129 7.39 -12.25 -4.85
CA ARG A 129 5.98 -12.29 -5.30
C ARG A 129 5.80 -11.56 -6.63
N THR A 130 6.64 -11.82 -7.62
CA THR A 130 6.54 -11.24 -8.97
C THR A 130 5.83 -12.19 -9.91
N ALA A 131 5.14 -11.65 -10.93
CA ALA A 131 4.49 -12.47 -11.96
C ALA A 131 5.47 -13.49 -12.59
N GLU A 132 6.69 -13.06 -12.90
CA GLU A 132 7.74 -13.92 -13.48
C GLU A 132 8.22 -15.02 -12.53
N THR A 133 8.26 -14.78 -11.22
CA THR A 133 8.65 -15.81 -10.26
C THR A 133 7.51 -16.79 -10.00
N ALA A 134 6.28 -16.29 -9.90
CA ALA A 134 5.09 -17.13 -9.81
C ALA A 134 4.95 -18.04 -11.03
N ASP A 135 5.18 -17.51 -12.24
CA ASP A 135 5.14 -18.27 -13.49
C ASP A 135 6.18 -19.41 -13.51
N ARG A 136 7.43 -19.10 -13.16
CA ARG A 136 8.48 -20.13 -13.06
C ARG A 136 8.17 -21.23 -12.04
N ILE A 137 7.59 -20.85 -10.89
CA ILE A 137 7.18 -21.80 -9.85
C ILE A 137 6.01 -22.65 -10.35
N ALA A 138 5.05 -22.04 -11.05
CA ALA A 138 3.91 -22.73 -11.62
C ALA A 138 4.32 -23.72 -12.72
N GLU A 139 5.22 -23.34 -13.61
CA GLU A 139 5.82 -24.25 -14.59
C GLU A 139 6.53 -25.42 -13.91
N GLN A 140 7.31 -25.17 -12.85
CA GLN A 140 7.98 -26.22 -12.10
C GLN A 140 7.01 -27.16 -11.39
N ALA A 141 5.92 -26.64 -10.81
CA ALA A 141 4.88 -27.44 -10.19
C ALA A 141 4.13 -28.29 -11.23
N GLY A 142 3.85 -27.74 -12.41
CA GLY A 142 3.17 -28.45 -13.50
C GLY A 142 3.97 -29.58 -14.14
N LEU A 143 5.28 -29.68 -13.87
CA LEU A 143 6.10 -30.81 -14.32
C LEU A 143 5.87 -32.09 -13.49
N TYR A 144 5.22 -31.99 -12.33
CA TYR A 144 4.98 -33.15 -11.47
C TYR A 144 3.76 -33.95 -11.95
N PRO A 145 3.86 -35.29 -12.06
CA PRO A 145 2.76 -36.13 -12.53
C PRO A 145 1.50 -36.10 -11.66
N ALA A 146 1.66 -35.75 -10.39
CA ALA A 146 0.59 -35.66 -9.39
C ALA A 146 -0.29 -34.40 -9.55
N VAL A 147 0.13 -33.43 -10.37
CA VAL A 147 -0.58 -32.18 -10.60
C VAL A 147 -1.50 -32.31 -11.80
N GLU A 148 -2.75 -31.91 -11.63
CA GLU A 148 -3.76 -31.86 -12.70
C GLU A 148 -3.76 -30.50 -13.39
N GLU A 149 -3.78 -29.44 -12.59
CA GLU A 149 -3.80 -28.06 -13.07
C GLU A 149 -3.05 -27.16 -12.08
N VAL A 150 -2.28 -26.20 -12.58
CA VAL A 150 -1.70 -25.16 -11.73
C VAL A 150 -2.39 -23.85 -12.03
N GLN A 151 -3.09 -23.31 -11.04
CA GLN A 151 -3.58 -21.94 -11.08
C GLN A 151 -2.74 -21.07 -10.17
N TYR A 152 -2.18 -20.05 -10.77
CA TYR A 152 -1.75 -18.87 -10.04
C TYR A 152 -2.52 -17.70 -10.63
N GLY A 153 -2.84 -16.70 -9.82
CA GLY A 153 -3.64 -15.55 -10.26
C GLY A 153 -2.89 -14.65 -11.26
N GLN A 154 -2.33 -15.18 -12.35
CA GLN A 154 -1.46 -14.50 -13.30
C GLN A 154 -2.03 -13.15 -13.73
N GLU A 155 -3.32 -13.12 -14.09
CA GLU A 155 -3.99 -11.90 -14.50
C GLU A 155 -4.10 -10.89 -13.35
N TRP A 156 -4.38 -11.36 -12.13
CA TRP A 156 -4.44 -10.54 -10.92
C TRP A 156 -3.06 -10.02 -10.51
N VAL A 157 -2.03 -10.86 -10.50
CA VAL A 157 -0.65 -10.49 -10.18
C VAL A 157 -0.14 -9.44 -11.18
N VAL A 158 -0.31 -9.66 -12.48
CA VAL A 158 0.11 -8.70 -13.51
C VAL A 158 -0.62 -7.37 -13.36
N LYS A 159 -1.93 -7.38 -13.09
CA LYS A 159 -2.73 -6.16 -12.81
C LYS A 159 -2.23 -5.44 -11.55
N LEU A 160 -1.97 -6.16 -10.46
CA LEU A 160 -1.44 -5.61 -9.21
C LEU A 160 -0.06 -4.96 -9.40
N PHE A 161 0.86 -5.61 -10.11
CA PHE A 161 2.17 -5.03 -10.42
C PHE A 161 2.06 -3.76 -11.25
N THR A 162 1.18 -3.77 -12.26
CA THR A 162 0.94 -2.61 -13.11
C THR A 162 0.35 -1.46 -12.31
N LEU A 163 -0.66 -1.73 -11.48
CA LEU A 163 -1.28 -0.78 -10.56
C LEU A 163 -0.26 -0.20 -9.58
N ARG A 164 0.61 -1.03 -9.00
CA ARG A 164 1.67 -0.58 -8.09
C ARG A 164 2.65 0.34 -8.80
N ARG A 165 3.10 -0.03 -10.00
CA ARG A 165 4.04 0.80 -10.78
C ARG A 165 3.43 2.14 -11.12
N MET A 166 2.18 2.16 -11.58
CA MET A 166 1.43 3.39 -11.83
C MET A 166 1.23 4.20 -10.54
N GLY A 167 0.92 3.53 -9.43
CA GLY A 167 0.75 4.14 -8.12
C GLY A 167 2.01 4.85 -7.64
N VAL A 168 3.18 4.21 -7.72
CA VAL A 168 4.46 4.82 -7.37
C VAL A 168 4.72 6.05 -8.22
N VAL A 169 4.61 5.95 -9.55
CA VAL A 169 4.83 7.09 -10.46
C VAL A 169 3.86 8.23 -10.14
N THR A 170 2.58 7.92 -9.97
CA THR A 170 1.53 8.91 -9.69
C THR A 170 1.74 9.58 -8.34
N THR A 171 2.05 8.82 -7.29
CA THR A 171 2.34 9.35 -5.95
C THR A 171 3.58 10.23 -5.97
N THR A 172 4.63 9.86 -6.70
CA THR A 172 5.83 10.70 -6.82
C THR A 172 5.53 12.00 -7.56
N VAL A 173 4.91 11.93 -8.76
CA VAL A 173 4.61 13.12 -9.56
C VAL A 173 3.66 14.06 -8.83
N LEU A 174 2.53 13.54 -8.32
CA LEU A 174 1.57 14.34 -7.58
C LEU A 174 2.16 14.84 -6.26
N GLY A 175 2.89 14.00 -5.53
CA GLY A 175 3.53 14.38 -4.27
C GLY A 175 4.50 15.53 -4.46
N THR A 176 5.33 15.50 -5.50
CA THR A 176 6.21 16.63 -5.84
C THR A 176 5.41 17.86 -6.24
N ALA A 177 4.35 17.73 -7.03
CA ALA A 177 3.49 18.86 -7.40
C ALA A 177 2.84 19.51 -6.16
N PHE A 178 2.26 18.72 -5.25
CA PHE A 178 1.69 19.20 -3.99
C PHE A 178 2.73 19.89 -3.11
N ALA A 179 3.95 19.34 -3.04
CA ALA A 179 5.06 19.96 -2.30
C ALA A 179 5.44 21.33 -2.89
N VAL A 180 5.50 21.45 -4.22
CA VAL A 180 5.77 22.72 -4.92
C VAL A 180 4.65 23.73 -4.66
N VAL A 181 3.39 23.31 -4.79
CA VAL A 181 2.23 24.18 -4.52
C VAL A 181 2.25 24.67 -3.07
N ALA A 182 2.51 23.78 -2.11
CA ALA A 182 2.63 24.17 -0.71
C ALA A 182 3.78 25.16 -0.50
N ALA A 183 4.95 24.95 -1.11
CA ALA A 183 6.07 25.88 -1.04
C ALA A 183 5.73 27.26 -1.61
N LEU A 184 5.00 27.31 -2.74
CA LEU A 184 4.51 28.56 -3.33
C LEU A 184 3.51 29.28 -2.42
N ILE A 185 2.54 28.57 -1.84
CA ILE A 185 1.56 29.15 -0.91
C ILE A 185 2.26 29.70 0.34
N ILE A 186 3.22 28.96 0.88
CA ILE A 186 4.00 29.43 2.04
C ILE A 186 4.80 30.67 1.66
N GLY A 187 5.47 30.65 0.50
CA GLY A 187 6.24 31.80 0.01
C GLY A 187 5.38 33.06 -0.19
N THR A 188 4.19 32.91 -0.78
CA THR A 188 3.26 34.03 -0.96
C THR A 188 2.67 34.51 0.37
N ALA A 189 2.31 33.61 1.28
CA ALA A 189 1.83 33.97 2.61
C ALA A 189 2.90 34.75 3.41
N VAL A 190 4.16 34.29 3.39
CA VAL A 190 5.28 35.00 4.03
C VAL A 190 5.49 36.37 3.39
N ARG A 191 5.46 36.46 2.06
CA ARG A 191 5.59 37.74 1.35
C ARG A 191 4.48 38.72 1.75
N ILE A 192 3.23 38.27 1.79
CA ILE A 192 2.09 39.10 2.24
C ILE A 192 2.29 39.56 3.69
N ALA A 193 2.71 38.66 4.57
CA ALA A 193 2.97 38.99 5.98
C ALA A 193 4.09 40.04 6.14
N ILE A 194 5.13 39.98 5.31
CA ILE A 194 6.21 40.98 5.27
C ILE A 194 5.68 42.32 4.78
N PHE A 195 4.98 42.35 3.64
CA PHE A 195 4.42 43.59 3.09
C PHE A 195 3.47 44.29 4.07
N ALA A 196 2.63 43.54 4.78
CA ALA A 196 1.74 44.08 5.81
C ALA A 196 2.49 44.77 6.96
N ARG A 197 3.76 44.39 7.23
CA ARG A 197 4.61 45.00 8.27
C ARG A 197 5.54 46.10 7.74
N GLN A 198 5.65 46.28 6.42
CA GLN A 198 6.59 47.25 5.84
C GLN A 198 6.25 48.69 6.23
N GLU A 199 4.97 49.06 6.29
CA GLU A 199 4.57 50.42 6.71
C GLU A 199 4.88 50.68 8.19
N GLU A 200 4.64 49.69 9.06
CA GLU A 200 4.97 49.79 10.49
C GLU A 200 6.48 49.94 10.71
N ILE A 201 7.30 49.14 9.99
CA ILE A 201 8.76 49.24 10.02
C ILE A 201 9.23 50.61 9.51
N LYS A 202 8.64 51.12 8.42
CA LYS A 202 9.01 52.41 7.83
C LYS A 202 8.68 53.57 8.77
N ILE A 203 7.58 53.49 9.52
CA ILE A 203 7.23 54.46 10.57
C ILE A 203 8.25 54.36 11.72
N MET A 204 8.61 53.16 12.19
CA MET A 204 9.61 53.00 13.26
C MET A 204 10.99 53.58 12.86
N GLN A 205 11.40 53.40 11.62
CA GLN A 205 12.64 53.99 11.09
C GLN A 205 12.62 55.53 11.07
N LEU A 206 11.47 56.16 10.82
CA LEU A 206 11.31 57.62 10.84
C LEU A 206 11.38 58.22 12.25
N VAL A 207 11.04 57.45 13.29
CA VAL A 207 11.08 57.89 14.71
C VAL A 207 12.44 57.54 15.36
N GLY A 208 13.43 57.12 14.57
CA GLY A 208 14.82 56.96 15.02
C GLY A 208 15.18 55.58 15.55
N ALA A 209 14.37 54.55 15.32
CA ALA A 209 14.79 53.17 15.54
C ALA A 209 15.85 52.79 14.49
N ARG A 210 17.13 52.85 14.86
CA ARG A 210 18.24 52.24 14.09
C ARG A 210 18.60 50.91 14.74
N ASP A 211 18.49 49.86 13.92
CA ASP A 211 18.91 48.45 14.07
C ASP A 211 18.65 47.74 15.42
#